data_AF-A0A2M8BX50-F1
#
_entry.id   AF-A0A2M8BX50-F1
#
_cell.length_a   1.000
_cell.length_b   1.000
_cell.length_c   1.000
_cell.angle_alpha   90.00
_cell.angle_beta   90.00
_cell.angle_gamma   90.00
#
_symmetry.space_group_name_H-M   'P 1'
#
loop_
_entity.id
_entity.type
_entity.pdbx_description
1 polymer ?
#
loop_
_entity_poly.entity_id
_entity_poly.type
_entity_poly.pdbx_seq_one_letter_code
_entity_poly.pdbx_strand_id
1 'polypeptide(L)'
;MKILNKSNLVPFLEGLGPEFEVVAPLYEGQDILFGDLGSSPLATDFIGKPRLSPKKYLFPQRERLFTFNVCLESIEIEAHFNETKRVIWGVRPCDLYGLKFLDLVYLKDYIDPYYQARRANTL
;
A
#
# COMPACT_ATOMS: atom_id res chain seq x y z
N MET A 1 12.12 13.49 20.42
CA MET A 1 11.35 13.68 19.16
C MET A 1 12.36 14.02 18.07
N LYS A 2 12.44 13.21 17.00
CA LYS A 2 13.30 13.53 15.84
C LYS A 2 12.45 14.30 14.82
N ILE A 3 12.98 15.38 14.27
CA ILE A 3 12.29 16.23 13.29
C ILE A 3 13.07 16.14 11.98
N LEU A 4 12.38 15.85 10.87
CA LEU A 4 12.97 15.81 9.54
C LEU A 4 12.80 17.18 8.88
N ASN A 5 13.89 17.76 8.38
CA ASN A 5 13.82 18.96 7.57
C ASN A 5 13.13 18.65 6.24
N LYS A 6 12.28 19.57 5.76
CA LYS A 6 11.50 19.36 4.54
C LYS A 6 12.36 19.10 3.30
N SER A 7 13.53 19.73 3.21
CA SER A 7 14.52 19.48 2.17
C SER A 7 15.01 18.03 2.12
N ASN A 8 14.95 17.33 3.27
CA ASN A 8 15.43 15.96 3.41
C ASN A 8 14.30 14.94 3.25
N LEU A 9 13.06 15.37 2.95
CA LEU A 9 11.93 14.47 2.78
C LEU A 9 12.14 13.51 1.60
N VAL A 10 12.52 14.03 0.43
CA VAL A 10 12.73 13.19 -0.76
C VAL A 10 13.88 12.20 -0.54
N PRO A 11 15.09 12.64 -0.10
CA PRO A 11 16.18 11.71 0.21
C PRO A 11 15.81 10.66 1.27
N PHE A 12 14.98 11.03 2.26
CA PHE A 12 14.52 10.09 3.27
C PHE A 12 13.61 9.02 2.67
N LEU A 13 12.63 9.41 1.84
CA LEU A 13 11.73 8.46 1.17
C LEU A 13 12.49 7.56 0.20
N GLU A 14 13.43 8.10 -0.57
CA GLU A 14 14.30 7.32 -1.46
C GLU A 14 15.17 6.32 -0.67
N GLY A 15 15.66 6.73 0.51
CA GLY A 15 16.42 5.87 1.40
C GLY A 15 15.66 4.66 1.96
N LEU A 16 14.32 4.66 1.90
CA LEU A 16 13.47 3.52 2.27
C LEU A 16 13.31 2.51 1.13
N GLY A 17 13.49 2.94 -0.13
CA GLY A 17 13.30 2.13 -1.33
C GLY A 17 14.04 0.78 -1.37
N PRO A 18 15.24 0.61 -0.79
CA PRO A 18 15.92 -0.68 -0.76
C PRO A 18 15.20 -1.78 0.04
N GLU A 19 14.41 -1.42 1.05
CA GLU A 19 13.69 -2.38 1.89
C GLU A 19 12.17 -2.35 1.67
N PHE A 20 11.62 -1.21 1.24
CA PHE A 20 10.19 -0.98 1.14
C PHE A 20 9.79 -0.54 -0.26
N GLU A 21 8.63 -1.00 -0.71
CA GLU A 21 7.86 -0.31 -1.73
C GLU A 21 7.36 1.02 -1.15
N VAL A 22 7.88 2.14 -1.66
CA VAL A 22 7.52 3.47 -1.17
C VAL A 22 6.44 4.06 -2.05
N VAL A 23 5.23 4.16 -1.50
CA VAL A 23 4.06 4.73 -2.15
C VAL A 23 3.87 6.16 -1.65
N ALA A 24 3.66 7.09 -2.57
CA ALA A 24 3.50 8.50 -2.25
C ALA A 24 2.47 9.18 -3.17
N PRO A 25 1.89 10.33 -2.79
CA PRO A 25 1.05 11.13 -3.66
C PRO A 25 1.93 11.79 -4.73
N LEU A 26 1.62 11.55 -6.00
CA LEU A 26 2.35 12.07 -7.14
C LEU A 26 1.40 12.87 -8.02
N TYR A 27 1.93 13.87 -8.72
CA TYR A 27 1.18 14.60 -9.74
C TYR A 27 0.94 13.71 -10.95
N GLU A 28 -0.29 13.66 -11.44
CA GLU A 28 -0.65 12.96 -12.67
C GLU A 28 -1.59 13.84 -13.49
N GLY A 29 -1.01 14.59 -14.43
CA GLY A 29 -1.72 15.66 -15.14
C GLY A 29 -2.20 16.74 -14.16
N GLN A 30 -3.51 16.93 -14.06
CA GLN A 30 -4.15 17.86 -13.11
C GLN A 30 -4.58 17.18 -11.81
N ASP A 31 -4.47 15.86 -11.74
CA ASP A 31 -4.84 15.05 -10.59
C ASP A 31 -3.65 14.71 -9.71
N ILE A 32 -3.96 14.15 -8.55
CA ILE A 32 -2.97 13.58 -7.64
C ILE A 32 -3.38 12.15 -7.36
N LEU A 33 -2.48 11.21 -7.58
CA LEU A 33 -2.70 9.79 -7.34
C LEU A 33 -1.57 9.23 -6.48
N PHE A 34 -1.90 8.24 -5.67
CA PHE A 34 -0.87 7.43 -5.03
C PHE A 34 -0.23 6.51 -6.07
N GLY A 35 1.10 6.55 -6.11
CA GLY A 35 1.95 5.76 -6.99
C GLY A 35 3.31 5.48 -6.36
N ASP A 36 4.11 4.69 -7.06
CA ASP A 36 5.43 4.29 -6.61
C ASP A 36 6.40 5.46 -6.73
N LEU A 37 7.21 5.69 -5.70
CA LEU A 37 8.16 6.80 -5.67
C LEU A 37 9.04 6.78 -6.93
N GLY A 38 9.12 7.92 -7.61
CA GLY A 38 9.91 8.08 -8.84
C GLY A 38 9.12 7.84 -10.14
N SER A 39 7.89 7.32 -10.08
CA SER A 39 7.07 7.14 -11.30
C SER A 39 6.55 8.45 -11.89
N SER A 40 6.45 9.49 -11.07
CA SER A 40 5.99 10.84 -11.44
C SER A 40 6.45 11.84 -10.36
N PRO A 41 6.41 13.18 -10.59
CA PRO A 41 6.83 14.16 -9.59
C PRO A 41 6.04 14.06 -8.28
N LEU A 42 6.78 14.03 -7.16
CA LEU A 42 6.22 13.94 -5.82
C LEU A 42 5.39 15.20 -5.49
N ALA A 43 4.15 14.99 -5.06
CA ALA A 43 3.27 16.04 -4.57
C ALA A 43 3.48 16.22 -3.06
N THR A 44 4.46 17.03 -2.67
CA THR A 44 4.78 17.27 -1.25
C THR A 44 3.84 18.25 -0.57
N ASP A 45 3.33 19.25 -1.30
CA ASP A 45 2.58 20.39 -0.77
C ASP A 45 1.20 20.56 -1.39
N PHE A 46 0.57 19.45 -1.78
CA PHE A 46 -0.71 19.54 -2.46
C PHE A 46 -1.87 19.94 -1.55
N ILE A 47 -2.75 20.75 -2.13
CA ILE A 47 -4.02 21.15 -1.54
C ILE A 47 -5.11 20.21 -2.07
N GLY A 48 -5.99 19.75 -1.17
CA GLY A 48 -7.07 18.82 -1.51
C GLY A 48 -6.74 17.35 -1.22
N LYS A 49 -7.44 16.43 -1.90
CA LYS A 49 -7.31 14.98 -1.70
C LYS A 49 -6.80 14.30 -2.98
N PRO A 50 -5.96 13.26 -2.87
CA PRO A 50 -5.70 12.40 -4.01
C PRO A 50 -7.01 11.83 -4.54
N ARG A 51 -7.12 11.70 -5.86
CA ARG A 51 -8.37 11.30 -6.52
C ARG A 51 -8.80 9.89 -6.09
N LEU A 52 -7.84 9.02 -5.80
CA LEU A 52 -8.08 7.67 -5.28
C LEU A 52 -7.43 7.49 -3.90
N SER A 53 -8.15 6.78 -3.03
CA SER A 53 -7.69 6.42 -1.69
C SER A 53 -6.52 5.43 -1.74
N PRO A 54 -5.56 5.49 -0.79
CA PRO A 54 -4.46 4.51 -0.72
C PRO A 54 -4.94 3.11 -0.32
N LYS A 55 -6.23 2.94 0.02
CA LYS A 55 -6.86 1.65 0.28
C LYS A 55 -6.56 0.58 -0.78
N LYS A 56 -6.37 0.97 -2.04
CA LYS A 56 -6.05 0.03 -3.15
C LYS A 56 -4.79 -0.82 -2.87
N TYR A 57 -3.86 -0.33 -2.07
CA TYR A 57 -2.62 -1.04 -1.74
C TYR A 57 -2.86 -2.13 -0.68
N LEU A 58 -3.89 -1.98 0.16
CA LEU A 58 -4.24 -2.94 1.20
C LEU A 58 -5.39 -3.85 0.76
N PHE A 59 -6.27 -3.35 -0.11
CA PHE A 59 -7.41 -4.05 -0.65
C PHE A 59 -7.48 -3.82 -2.18
N PRO A 60 -6.67 -4.57 -2.96
CA PRO A 60 -6.58 -4.39 -4.41
C PRO A 60 -7.86 -4.86 -5.08
N GLN A 61 -8.17 -4.29 -6.25
CA GLN A 61 -9.35 -4.69 -7.03
C GLN A 61 -9.26 -6.12 -7.56
N ARG A 62 -8.03 -6.62 -7.76
CA ARG A 62 -7.75 -7.98 -8.23
C ARG A 62 -6.51 -8.47 -7.51
N GLU A 63 -6.55 -9.72 -7.09
CA GLU A 63 -5.40 -10.45 -6.58
C GLU A 63 -5.52 -11.91 -6.95
N ARG A 64 -4.37 -12.59 -7.03
CA ARG A 64 -4.33 -14.03 -7.21
C ARG A 64 -4.33 -14.66 -5.83
N LEU A 65 -5.34 -15.47 -5.53
CA LEU A 65 -5.47 -16.13 -4.24
C LEU A 65 -4.77 -17.49 -4.22
N PHE A 66 -4.96 -18.26 -5.30
CA PHE A 66 -4.45 -19.62 -5.43
C PHE A 66 -3.94 -19.89 -6.86
N THR A 67 -2.96 -20.77 -6.97
CA THR A 67 -2.59 -21.48 -8.19
C THR A 67 -2.86 -22.97 -7.98
N PHE A 68 -3.50 -23.61 -8.96
CA PHE A 68 -3.77 -25.05 -8.95
C PHE A 68 -2.83 -25.73 -9.94
N ASN A 69 -1.96 -26.62 -9.44
CA ASN A 69 -1.10 -27.45 -10.27
C ASN A 69 -1.67 -28.86 -10.29
N VAL A 70 -2.18 -29.28 -11.45
CA VAL A 70 -2.80 -30.60 -11.64
C VAL A 70 -1.75 -31.57 -12.17
N CYS A 71 -1.39 -32.55 -11.34
CA CYS A 71 -0.54 -33.68 -11.68
C CYS A 71 -1.41 -34.92 -11.97
N LEU A 72 -0.81 -35.98 -12.52
CA LEU A 72 -1.54 -37.19 -12.92
C LEU A 72 -2.38 -37.82 -11.77
N GLU A 73 -1.94 -37.70 -10.52
CA GLU A 73 -2.57 -38.34 -9.35
C GLU A 73 -2.87 -37.36 -8.20
N SER A 74 -2.57 -36.07 -8.33
CA SER A 74 -2.73 -35.09 -7.26
C SER A 74 -3.02 -33.69 -7.79
N ILE A 75 -3.64 -32.87 -6.94
CA ILE A 75 -3.78 -31.42 -7.16
C ILE A 75 -2.99 -30.73 -6.05
N GLU A 76 -1.95 -30.00 -6.43
CA GLU A 76 -1.24 -29.11 -5.51
C GLU A 76 -1.89 -27.73 -5.57
N ILE A 77 -2.19 -27.16 -4.40
CA ILE A 77 -2.78 -25.83 -4.27
C ILE A 77 -1.75 -24.93 -3.60
N GLU A 78 -1.31 -23.91 -4.32
CA GLU A 78 -0.38 -22.90 -3.82
C GLU A 78 -1.17 -21.61 -3.50
N ALA A 79 -1.16 -21.17 -2.24
CA ALA A 79 -1.74 -19.89 -1.83
C ALA A 79 -0.75 -18.74 -2.05
N HIS A 80 -1.25 -17.59 -2.52
CA HIS A 80 -0.43 -16.42 -2.88
C HIS A 80 -0.68 -15.26 -1.92
N PHE A 81 0.16 -15.12 -0.90
CA PHE A 81 0.10 -13.96 0.01
C PHE A 81 1.00 -12.83 -0.50
N ASN A 82 0.52 -11.59 -0.40
CA ASN A 82 1.36 -10.42 -0.70
C ASN A 82 2.07 -9.97 0.58
N GLU A 83 3.36 -10.28 0.64
CA GLU A 83 4.25 -9.93 1.76
C GLU A 83 5.17 -8.74 1.44
N THR A 84 4.83 -7.95 0.41
CA THR A 84 5.61 -6.77 0.04
C THR A 84 5.64 -5.80 1.22
N LYS A 85 6.84 -5.56 1.77
CA LYS A 85 7.07 -4.49 2.73
C LYS A 85 6.80 -3.16 2.05
N ARG A 86 5.90 -2.35 2.61
CA ARG A 86 5.43 -1.11 2.00
C ARG A 86 5.41 0.02 3.01
N VAL A 87 5.70 1.23 2.54
CA VAL A 87 5.46 2.49 3.27
C VAL A 87 4.52 3.34 2.41
N ILE A 88 3.42 3.83 2.98
CA ILE A 88 2.54 4.77 2.28
C ILE A 88 2.68 6.16 2.93
N TRP A 89 3.44 7.03 2.27
CA TRP A 89 3.61 8.41 2.73
C TRP A 89 2.46 9.30 2.24
N GLY A 90 2.11 10.33 3.00
CA GLY A 90 1.12 11.35 2.58
C GLY A 90 -0.35 10.94 2.77
N VAL A 91 -0.62 9.89 3.56
CA VAL A 91 -1.99 9.44 3.88
C VAL A 91 -2.74 10.52 4.68
N ARG A 92 -3.93 10.88 4.22
CA ARG A 92 -4.79 11.86 4.91
C ARG A 92 -5.52 11.21 6.09
N PRO A 93 -5.90 11.98 7.13
CA PRO A 93 -6.62 11.43 8.30
C PRO A 93 -7.93 10.69 7.96
N CYS A 94 -8.68 11.16 6.96
CA CYS A 94 -9.91 10.50 6.51
C CYS A 94 -9.64 9.13 5.86
N ASP A 95 -8.55 9.01 5.10
CA ASP A 95 -8.11 7.74 4.53
C ASP A 95 -7.67 6.78 5.64
N LEU A 96 -6.90 7.26 6.62
CA LEU A 96 -6.46 6.47 7.78
C LEU A 96 -7.66 5.95 8.59
N TYR A 97 -8.69 6.77 8.79
CA TYR A 97 -9.93 6.33 9.44
C TYR A 97 -10.68 5.29 8.59
N GLY A 98 -10.69 5.47 7.28
CA GLY A 98 -11.18 4.47 6.35
C GLY A 98 -10.42 3.14 6.42
N LEU A 99 -9.11 3.16 6.64
CA LEU A 99 -8.31 1.96 6.86
C LEU A 99 -8.66 1.27 8.17
N LYS A 100 -8.87 2.02 9.26
CA LYS A 100 -9.34 1.46 10.53
C LYS A 100 -10.67 0.72 10.40
N PHE A 101 -11.58 1.22 9.55
CA PHE A 101 -12.82 0.49 9.28
C PHE A 101 -12.59 -0.80 8.49
N LEU A 102 -11.65 -0.82 7.54
CA LEU A 102 -11.27 -2.08 6.87
C LEU A 102 -10.67 -3.06 7.87
N ASP A 103 -9.82 -2.61 8.80
CA ASP A 103 -9.28 -3.45 9.87
C ASP A 103 -10.40 -4.11 10.70
N LEU A 104 -11.49 -3.38 11.01
CA LEU A 104 -12.64 -3.96 11.72
C LEU A 104 -13.37 -5.05 10.92
N VAL A 105 -13.43 -4.91 9.60
CA VAL A 105 -14.13 -5.88 8.73
C VAL A 105 -13.27 -7.12 8.47
N TYR A 106 -11.98 -6.94 8.22
CA TYR A 106 -11.10 -8.00 7.72
C TYR A 106 -10.16 -8.60 8.75
N LEU A 107 -10.05 -8.04 9.97
CA LEU A 107 -9.12 -8.53 11.00
C LEU A 107 -9.76 -8.85 12.36
N LYS A 108 -11.09 -8.68 12.49
CA LYS A 108 -11.78 -8.88 13.77
C LYS A 108 -12.45 -10.26 13.86
N ASP A 109 -13.72 -10.34 13.46
CA ASP A 109 -14.54 -11.54 13.69
C ASP A 109 -14.17 -12.67 12.70
N TYR A 110 -13.77 -12.31 11.48
CA TYR A 110 -13.23 -13.22 10.48
C TYR A 110 -11.97 -12.59 9.88
N ILE A 111 -10.83 -13.25 10.08
CA ILE A 111 -9.55 -12.76 9.60
C ILE A 111 -9.37 -13.17 8.14
N ASP A 112 -9.25 -12.18 7.26
CA ASP A 112 -8.83 -12.38 5.87
C ASP A 112 -7.29 -12.44 5.83
N PRO A 113 -6.70 -13.60 5.46
CA PRO A 113 -5.25 -13.76 5.50
C PRO A 113 -4.51 -12.93 4.43
N TYR A 114 -5.17 -12.57 3.32
CA TYR A 114 -4.57 -11.76 2.25
C TYR A 114 -4.53 -10.29 2.63
N TYR A 115 -5.61 -9.78 3.23
CA TYR A 115 -5.64 -8.44 3.83
C TYR A 115 -4.65 -8.35 4.99
N GLN A 116 -4.62 -9.35 5.87
CA GLN A 116 -3.71 -9.40 7.01
C GLN A 116 -2.24 -9.36 6.57
N ALA A 117 -1.85 -10.16 5.58
CA ALA A 117 -0.49 -10.17 5.05
C ALA A 117 -0.06 -8.77 4.55
N ARG A 118 -0.89 -8.09 3.77
CA ARG A 118 -0.61 -6.71 3.31
C ARG A 118 -0.58 -5.70 4.45
N ARG A 119 -1.56 -5.77 5.35
CA ARG A 119 -1.70 -4.80 6.44
C ARG A 119 -0.55 -4.87 7.43
N ALA A 120 -0.08 -6.09 7.75
CA ALA A 120 1.06 -6.33 8.63
C ALA A 120 2.39 -5.86 8.02
N ASN A 121 2.51 -5.90 6.69
CA ASN A 121 3.70 -5.47 5.96
C ASN A 121 3.66 -4.01 5.50
N THR A 122 2.62 -3.24 5.84
CA THR A 122 2.47 -1.83 5.43
C THR A 122 2.56 -0.86 6.61
N LEU A 123 3.47 0.11 6.51
CA LEU A 123 3.65 1.24 7.42
C LEU A 123 2.95 2.52 6.94
#